data_AF-A0A1B3N5F0-F1
#
_entry.id   AF-A0A1B3N5F0-F1
#
_cell.length_a   1.000
_cell.length_b   1.000
_cell.length_c   1.000
_cell.angle_alpha   90.00
_cell.angle_beta   90.00
_cell.angle_gamma   90.00
#
_symmetry.space_group_name_H-M   'P 1'
#
loop_
_entity.id
_entity.type
_entity.pdbx_description
1 polymer ?
#
loop_
_entity_poly.entity_id
_entity_poly.type
_entity_poly.pdbx_seq_one_letter_code
_entity_poly.pdbx_strand_id
1 'polypeptide(L)'
;MKHSPSTNELPPGWGTFLTALKTFVDDMRPKIDEIYDYKIFTPDDFEWGGGTQAQKNVALRKHYNLKWLAASERGCLASKEAIARQYIVDFGGIRKNSGEKISHYANAPDEELADGKLAGVASWSKVLSIRNPAAYAIYDARVAFSLNALQVQRLGHVGVWFPLLSTQNATLKRVQRPFANIKPKLEHRIKSRVAYRCYMEALIHAVGNGLPDDGEMILFAVAPKLARDWESANTPAKE
;
A
#
# COMPACT_ATOMS: atom_id res chain seq x y z
N MET A 1 13.83 -6.10 -10.32
CA MET A 1 13.79 -6.79 -9.01
C MET A 1 14.68 -8.04 -9.07
N LYS A 2 15.86 -8.03 -8.44
CA LYS A 2 16.82 -9.16 -8.48
C LYS A 2 17.09 -9.84 -7.14
N HIS A 3 16.37 -9.51 -6.06
CA HIS A 3 16.52 -10.21 -4.79
C HIS A 3 15.16 -10.40 -4.11
N SER A 4 14.50 -11.53 -4.36
CA SER A 4 13.50 -12.03 -3.43
C SER A 4 14.13 -12.17 -2.04
N PRO A 5 13.40 -11.93 -0.92
CA PRO A 5 13.83 -12.31 0.40
C PRO A 5 14.36 -13.73 0.34
N SER A 6 15.51 -13.98 0.98
CA SER A 6 15.95 -15.36 1.11
C SER A 6 14.85 -16.14 1.82
N THR A 7 14.64 -17.41 1.43
CA THR A 7 13.60 -18.27 2.01
C THR A 7 13.68 -18.37 3.54
N ASN A 8 14.83 -18.03 4.13
CA ASN A 8 15.07 -17.96 5.57
C ASN A 8 14.51 -16.71 6.27
N GLU A 9 14.01 -15.71 5.55
CA GLU A 9 13.37 -14.51 6.13
C GLU A 9 11.85 -14.55 6.10
N LEU A 10 11.25 -15.55 5.47
CA LEU A 10 9.79 -15.68 5.36
C LEU A 10 9.21 -16.41 6.58
N PRO A 11 8.13 -15.88 7.17
CA PRO A 11 7.49 -16.49 8.34
C PRO A 11 6.79 -17.81 7.97
N PRO A 12 6.63 -18.74 8.93
CA PRO A 12 5.73 -19.87 8.78
C PRO A 12 4.33 -19.37 8.43
N GLY A 13 3.64 -20.07 7.50
CA GLY A 13 2.32 -19.65 7.01
C GLY A 13 2.35 -18.70 5.82
N TRP A 14 3.52 -18.32 5.29
CA TRP A 14 3.64 -17.48 4.09
C TRP A 14 2.85 -18.03 2.89
N GLY A 15 2.98 -19.31 2.57
CA GLY A 15 2.24 -19.93 1.45
C GLY A 15 0.72 -19.91 1.62
N THR A 16 0.24 -20.17 2.84
CA THR A 16 -1.19 -20.07 3.18
C THR A 16 -1.69 -18.63 3.05
N PHE A 17 -0.91 -17.66 3.53
CA PHE A 17 -1.20 -16.25 3.38
C PHE A 17 -1.27 -15.82 1.90
N LEU A 18 -0.30 -16.24 1.08
CA LEU A 18 -0.29 -15.93 -0.36
C LEU A 18 -1.56 -16.45 -1.06
N THR A 19 -1.96 -17.68 -0.75
CA THR A 19 -3.18 -18.30 -1.30
C THR A 19 -4.43 -17.52 -0.88
N ALA A 20 -4.51 -17.13 0.39
CA ALA A 20 -5.62 -16.36 0.93
C ALA A 20 -5.70 -14.95 0.30
N LEU A 21 -4.56 -14.27 0.16
CA LEU A 21 -4.48 -12.95 -0.46
C LEU A 21 -4.87 -13.02 -1.94
N LYS A 22 -4.37 -14.00 -2.69
CA LYS A 22 -4.72 -14.20 -4.10
C LYS A 22 -6.21 -14.41 -4.26
N THR A 23 -6.80 -15.34 -3.50
CA THR A 23 -8.24 -15.63 -3.53
C THR A 23 -9.04 -14.37 -3.21
N PHE A 24 -8.63 -13.62 -2.18
CA PHE A 24 -9.27 -12.36 -1.80
C PHE A 24 -9.21 -11.31 -2.92
N VAL A 25 -8.05 -11.14 -3.56
CA VAL A 25 -7.88 -10.21 -4.68
C VAL A 25 -8.73 -10.64 -5.87
N ASP A 26 -8.76 -11.92 -6.21
CA ASP A 26 -9.58 -12.46 -7.30
C ASP A 26 -11.08 -12.23 -7.05
N ASP A 27 -11.56 -12.43 -5.82
CA ASP A 27 -12.96 -12.18 -5.44
C ASP A 27 -13.36 -10.70 -5.53
N MET A 28 -12.42 -9.81 -5.22
CA MET A 28 -12.68 -8.37 -5.12
C MET A 28 -12.40 -7.62 -6.42
N ARG A 29 -11.54 -8.14 -7.30
CA ARG A 29 -11.14 -7.49 -8.56
C ARG A 29 -12.33 -7.12 -9.46
N PRO A 30 -13.35 -7.98 -9.68
CA PRO A 30 -14.53 -7.60 -10.47
C PRO A 30 -15.35 -6.44 -9.86
N LYS A 31 -15.12 -6.11 -8.58
CA LYS A 31 -15.84 -5.10 -7.81
C LYS A 31 -15.01 -3.85 -7.59
N ILE A 32 -13.81 -3.75 -8.17
CA ILE A 32 -12.86 -2.68 -7.86
C ILE A 32 -13.46 -1.29 -8.11
N ASP A 33 -14.23 -1.15 -9.17
CA ASP A 33 -14.90 0.10 -9.56
C ASP A 33 -16.02 0.52 -8.60
N GLU A 34 -16.64 -0.45 -7.91
CA GLU A 34 -17.67 -0.21 -6.90
C GLU A 34 -17.05 0.15 -5.55
N ILE A 35 -16.01 -0.57 -5.14
CA ILE A 35 -15.41 -0.41 -3.81
C ILE A 35 -14.43 0.75 -3.73
N TYR A 36 -13.78 1.10 -4.84
CA TYR A 36 -12.83 2.20 -4.92
C TYR A 36 -13.53 3.47 -5.39
N ASP A 37 -14.25 4.14 -4.48
CA ASP A 37 -14.91 5.43 -4.74
C ASP A 37 -14.18 6.59 -4.03
N TYR A 38 -12.85 6.52 -3.96
CA TYR A 38 -12.09 7.55 -3.27
C TYR A 38 -11.93 8.79 -4.13
N LYS A 39 -12.23 9.98 -3.58
CA LYS A 39 -12.05 11.24 -4.30
C LYS A 39 -10.57 11.51 -4.56
N ILE A 40 -10.21 11.56 -5.83
CA ILE A 40 -8.85 11.83 -6.30
C ILE A 40 -8.68 13.31 -6.60
N PHE A 41 -7.67 13.93 -5.97
CA PHE A 41 -7.22 15.26 -6.37
C PHE A 41 -6.54 15.19 -7.74
N THR A 42 -6.98 16.02 -8.67
CA THR A 42 -6.45 16.12 -10.03
C THR A 42 -5.63 17.40 -10.16
N PRO A 43 -4.38 17.33 -10.63
CA PRO A 43 -3.63 18.53 -10.95
C PRO A 43 -4.20 19.19 -12.21
N ASP A 44 -3.94 20.49 -12.39
CA ASP A 44 -4.49 21.29 -13.49
C ASP A 44 -4.06 20.77 -14.88
N ASP A 45 -2.90 20.12 -14.96
CA ASP A 45 -2.34 19.54 -16.18
C ASP A 45 -2.78 18.08 -16.44
N PHE A 46 -3.77 17.57 -15.69
CA PHE A 46 -4.32 16.22 -15.87
C PHE A 46 -5.76 16.27 -16.38
N GLU A 47 -5.91 15.93 -17.66
CA GLU A 47 -7.22 15.74 -18.28
C GLU A 47 -7.75 14.34 -18.00
N TRP A 48 -8.95 14.26 -17.41
CA TRP A 48 -9.63 13.00 -17.16
C TRP A 48 -10.82 12.82 -18.11
N GLY A 49 -10.68 11.87 -19.04
CA GLY A 49 -11.70 11.58 -20.07
C GLY A 49 -12.95 10.84 -19.59
N GLY A 50 -13.15 10.72 -18.28
CA GLY A 50 -14.26 9.96 -17.69
C GLY A 50 -13.92 8.49 -17.41
N GLY A 51 -14.80 7.81 -16.68
CA GLY A 51 -14.59 6.46 -16.15
C GLY A 51 -14.71 6.42 -14.63
N THR A 52 -14.25 5.33 -14.03
CA THR A 52 -14.34 5.08 -12.58
C THR A 52 -13.21 5.74 -11.82
N GLN A 53 -13.33 5.87 -10.49
CA GLN A 53 -12.24 6.42 -9.67
C GLN A 53 -11.03 5.49 -9.66
N ALA A 54 -11.21 4.17 -9.77
CA ALA A 54 -10.10 3.22 -9.90
C ALA A 54 -9.31 3.49 -11.19
N GLN A 55 -10.02 3.60 -12.32
CA GLN A 55 -9.42 3.94 -13.61
C GLN A 55 -8.72 5.30 -13.58
N LYS A 56 -9.33 6.28 -12.90
CA LYS A 56 -8.75 7.62 -12.70
C LYS A 56 -7.44 7.56 -11.89
N ASN A 57 -7.36 6.73 -10.86
CA ASN A 57 -6.13 6.53 -10.07
C ASN A 57 -5.01 5.95 -10.93
N VAL A 58 -5.30 4.94 -11.74
CA VAL A 58 -4.34 4.34 -12.68
C VAL A 58 -3.85 5.37 -13.71
N ALA A 59 -4.78 6.12 -14.31
CA ALA A 59 -4.44 7.16 -15.28
C ALA A 59 -3.58 8.27 -14.66
N LEU A 60 -3.88 8.67 -13.42
CA LEU A 60 -3.11 9.67 -12.69
C LEU A 60 -1.68 9.19 -12.39
N ARG A 61 -1.51 7.93 -11.96
CA ARG A 61 -0.17 7.33 -11.76
C ARG A 61 0.64 7.31 -13.05
N LYS A 62 0.00 6.93 -14.16
CA LYS A 62 0.64 6.96 -15.49
C LYS A 62 1.05 8.37 -15.88
N HIS A 63 0.20 9.37 -15.64
CA HIS A 63 0.52 10.77 -15.89
C HIS A 63 1.76 11.24 -15.08
N TYR A 64 1.78 10.97 -13.77
CA TYR A 64 2.96 11.30 -12.94
C TYR A 64 4.21 10.52 -13.33
N ASN A 65 4.06 9.27 -13.79
CA ASN A 65 5.17 8.49 -14.32
C ASN A 65 5.80 9.12 -15.54
N LEU A 66 4.99 9.58 -16.51
CA LEU A 66 5.50 10.29 -17.69
C LEU A 66 6.26 11.57 -17.29
N LYS A 67 5.72 12.34 -16.33
CA LYS A 67 6.43 13.52 -15.77
C LYS A 67 7.74 13.14 -15.11
N TRP A 68 7.75 12.03 -14.36
CA TRP A 68 8.95 11.52 -13.70
C TRP A 68 10.03 11.08 -14.68
N LEU A 69 9.65 10.37 -15.74
CA LEU A 69 10.56 9.92 -16.79
C LEU A 69 11.17 11.12 -17.52
N ALA A 70 10.36 12.10 -17.92
CA ALA A 70 10.85 13.31 -18.57
C ALA A 70 11.80 14.12 -17.67
N ALA A 71 11.52 14.21 -16.36
CA ALA A 71 12.43 14.83 -15.40
C ALA A 71 13.74 14.04 -15.23
N SER A 72 13.67 12.71 -15.26
CA SER A 72 14.83 11.82 -15.19
C SER A 72 15.73 11.93 -16.40
N GLU A 73 15.15 11.96 -17.60
CA GLU A 73 15.88 12.11 -18.86
C GLU A 73 16.65 13.43 -18.91
N ARG A 74 16.07 14.50 -18.38
CA ARG A 74 16.74 15.81 -18.25
C ARG A 74 17.75 15.90 -17.09
N GLY A 75 17.87 14.88 -16.24
CA GLY A 75 18.67 14.93 -15.01
C GLY A 75 18.20 15.99 -14.00
N CYS A 76 16.95 16.45 -14.06
CA CYS A 76 16.46 17.58 -13.28
C CYS A 76 15.94 17.13 -11.90
N LEU A 77 16.81 17.14 -10.89
CA LEU A 77 16.46 16.75 -9.51
C LEU A 77 15.34 17.62 -8.93
N ALA A 78 15.38 18.94 -9.16
CA ALA A 78 14.34 19.85 -8.67
C ALA A 78 12.95 19.51 -9.23
N SER A 79 12.87 19.06 -10.49
CA SER A 79 11.60 18.58 -11.07
C SER A 79 11.10 17.30 -10.39
N LYS A 80 12.00 16.35 -10.10
CA LYS A 80 11.64 15.13 -9.36
C LYS A 80 11.12 15.44 -7.95
N GLU A 81 11.76 16.38 -7.26
CA GLU A 81 11.33 16.83 -5.94
C GLU A 81 9.97 17.50 -5.98
N ALA A 82 9.72 18.37 -6.96
CA ALA A 82 8.43 19.01 -7.16
C ALA A 82 7.33 17.98 -7.43
N ILE A 83 7.58 16.99 -8.30
CA ILE A 83 6.66 15.88 -8.58
C ILE A 83 6.39 15.05 -7.32
N ALA A 84 7.44 14.66 -6.59
CA ALA A 84 7.30 13.88 -5.36
C ALA A 84 6.49 14.66 -4.30
N ARG A 85 6.76 15.96 -4.15
CA ARG A 85 6.02 16.85 -3.25
C ARG A 85 4.53 16.89 -3.61
N GLN A 86 4.22 17.18 -4.88
CA GLN A 86 2.85 17.27 -5.37
C GLN A 86 2.09 15.97 -5.09
N TYR A 87 2.70 14.82 -5.41
CA TYR A 87 2.05 13.53 -5.21
C TYR A 87 1.91 13.12 -3.73
N ILE A 88 2.90 13.40 -2.88
CA ILE A 88 2.82 13.10 -1.44
C ILE A 88 1.81 14.02 -0.72
N VAL A 89 1.84 15.31 -1.04
CA VAL A 89 1.10 16.35 -0.31
C VAL A 89 -0.32 16.50 -0.85
N ASP A 90 -0.47 16.66 -2.15
CA ASP A 90 -1.77 17.03 -2.75
C ASP A 90 -2.62 15.80 -2.99
N PHE A 91 -2.04 14.73 -3.53
CA PHE A 91 -2.71 13.44 -3.66
C PHE A 91 -2.74 12.65 -2.35
N GLY A 92 -1.58 12.53 -1.68
CA GLY A 92 -1.47 11.72 -0.47
C GLY A 92 -1.99 12.38 0.81
N GLY A 93 -2.24 13.70 0.81
CA GLY A 93 -2.66 14.44 2.00
C GLY A 93 -1.59 14.53 3.10
N ILE A 94 -0.34 14.14 2.85
CA ILE A 94 0.72 14.05 3.86
C ILE A 94 1.52 15.36 3.90
N ARG A 95 1.00 16.35 4.63
CA ARG A 95 1.57 17.72 4.69
C ARG A 95 2.79 17.89 5.61
N LYS A 96 3.11 16.89 6.43
CA LYS A 96 4.12 17.00 7.51
C LYS A 96 5.54 16.60 7.12
N ASN A 97 5.79 16.22 5.86
CA ASN A 97 7.15 15.89 5.43
C ASN A 97 8.00 17.16 5.29
N SER A 98 9.22 17.13 5.82
CA SER A 98 10.20 18.20 5.59
C SER A 98 10.67 18.19 4.13
N GLY A 99 11.20 19.33 3.67
CA GLY A 99 11.83 19.42 2.35
C GLY A 99 12.94 18.38 2.16
N GLU A 100 13.77 18.19 3.19
CA GLU A 100 14.83 17.17 3.22
C GLU A 100 14.29 15.75 2.99
N LYS A 101 13.19 15.36 3.66
CA LYS A 101 12.58 14.04 3.46
C LYS A 101 12.06 13.87 2.04
N ILE A 102 11.41 14.89 1.49
CA ILE A 102 10.90 14.85 0.11
C ILE A 102 12.06 14.73 -0.87
N SER A 103 13.13 15.51 -0.68
CA SER A 103 14.35 15.43 -1.49
C SER A 103 14.96 14.03 -1.44
N HIS A 104 15.12 13.47 -0.24
CA HIS A 104 15.60 12.11 -0.07
C HIS A 104 14.69 11.09 -0.79
N TYR A 105 13.37 11.15 -0.59
CA TYR A 105 12.43 10.26 -1.28
C TYR A 105 12.41 10.45 -2.80
N ALA A 106 12.79 11.61 -3.31
CA ALA A 106 12.83 11.89 -4.74
C ALA A 106 14.12 11.43 -5.43
N ASN A 107 15.22 11.36 -4.67
CA ASN A 107 16.57 11.17 -5.22
C ASN A 107 17.24 9.86 -4.81
N ALA A 108 16.82 9.23 -3.71
CA ALA A 108 17.35 7.93 -3.30
C ALA A 108 17.07 6.84 -4.34
N PRO A 109 17.97 5.85 -4.53
CA PRO A 109 17.72 4.66 -5.35
C PRO A 109 16.47 3.90 -4.92
N ASP A 110 15.81 3.23 -5.86
CA ASP A 110 14.58 2.49 -5.58
C ASP A 110 14.82 1.36 -4.57
N GLU A 111 15.97 0.68 -4.68
CA GLU A 111 16.40 -0.38 -3.77
C GLU A 111 16.61 0.13 -2.35
N GLU A 112 17.19 1.32 -2.19
CA GLU A 112 17.41 1.92 -0.88
C GLU A 112 16.09 2.20 -0.17
N LEU A 113 15.09 2.71 -0.91
CA LEU A 113 13.76 2.93 -0.37
C LEU A 113 13.03 1.62 -0.07
N ALA A 114 13.09 0.65 -0.99
CA ALA A 114 12.40 -0.62 -0.88
C ALA A 114 12.96 -1.52 0.25
N ASP A 115 14.25 -1.40 0.54
CA ASP A 115 14.97 -2.14 1.59
C ASP A 115 15.14 -1.33 2.89
N GLY A 116 14.61 -0.12 2.88
CA GLY A 116 14.70 0.82 3.98
C GLY A 116 13.81 0.47 5.18
N LYS A 117 13.92 1.30 6.23
CA LYS A 117 13.00 1.24 7.37
C LYS A 117 11.59 1.65 6.93
N LEU A 118 10.55 1.06 7.53
CA LEU A 118 9.15 1.49 7.32
C LEU A 118 8.85 2.94 7.74
N ALA A 119 9.80 3.64 8.38
CA ALA A 119 9.64 5.05 8.70
C ALA A 119 9.41 5.86 7.41
N GLY A 120 8.25 6.50 7.30
CA GLY A 120 7.89 7.27 6.11
C GLY A 120 7.39 6.45 4.92
N VAL A 121 7.14 5.13 5.08
CA VAL A 121 6.74 4.25 3.96
C VAL A 121 5.51 4.70 3.21
N ALA A 122 4.52 5.23 3.91
CA ALA A 122 3.32 5.78 3.26
C ALA A 122 3.63 6.97 2.32
N SER A 123 4.80 7.62 2.47
CA SER A 123 5.27 8.69 1.59
C SER A 123 6.23 8.17 0.53
N TRP A 124 7.27 7.42 0.89
CA TRP A 124 8.25 6.98 -0.12
C TRP A 124 7.69 5.91 -1.07
N SER A 125 6.79 5.03 -0.62
CA SER A 125 6.13 4.06 -1.52
C SER A 125 5.20 4.73 -2.54
N LYS A 126 4.64 5.90 -2.20
CA LYS A 126 3.92 6.74 -3.18
C LYS A 126 4.84 7.21 -4.28
N VAL A 127 6.05 7.67 -3.92
CA VAL A 127 7.03 8.07 -4.92
C VAL A 127 7.40 6.87 -5.80
N LEU A 128 7.74 5.72 -5.22
CA LEU A 128 8.03 4.51 -6.00
C LEU A 128 6.88 4.14 -6.96
N SER A 129 5.63 4.23 -6.52
CA SER A 129 4.45 3.92 -7.36
C SER A 129 4.29 4.82 -8.58
N ILE A 130 4.85 6.04 -8.56
CA ILE A 130 4.88 6.91 -9.76
C ILE A 130 6.20 6.83 -10.52
N ARG A 131 7.29 6.38 -9.90
CA ARG A 131 8.56 6.11 -10.60
C ARG A 131 8.42 4.93 -11.55
N ASN A 132 7.72 3.88 -11.11
CA ASN A 132 7.44 2.70 -11.91
C ASN A 132 6.14 2.02 -11.42
N PRO A 133 4.96 2.44 -11.95
CA PRO A 133 3.67 1.87 -11.56
C PRO A 133 3.53 0.37 -11.85
N ALA A 134 4.33 -0.17 -12.78
CA ALA A 134 4.32 -1.60 -13.08
C ALA A 134 5.09 -2.44 -12.05
N ALA A 135 5.98 -1.83 -11.26
CA ALA A 135 6.84 -2.53 -10.32
C ALA A 135 6.53 -2.24 -8.85
N TYR A 136 5.88 -1.12 -8.54
CA TYR A 136 5.70 -0.66 -7.16
C TYR A 136 4.28 -0.21 -6.88
N ALA A 137 3.84 -0.48 -5.66
CA ALA A 137 2.54 -0.08 -5.15
C ALA A 137 2.66 0.69 -3.83
N ILE A 138 1.65 1.49 -3.50
CA ILE A 138 1.60 2.23 -2.23
C ILE A 138 1.48 1.24 -1.07
N TYR A 139 2.23 1.48 0.01
CA TYR A 139 2.08 0.78 1.28
C TYR A 139 1.75 1.78 2.40
N ASP A 140 0.46 1.92 2.68
CA ASP A 140 -0.08 2.80 3.72
C ASP A 140 -0.75 2.00 4.86
N ALA A 141 -1.27 2.71 5.86
CA ALA A 141 -1.88 2.07 7.02
C ALA A 141 -3.13 1.24 6.71
N ARG A 142 -3.88 1.58 5.65
CA ARG A 142 -5.04 0.79 5.23
C ARG A 142 -4.58 -0.51 4.59
N VAL A 143 -3.60 -0.44 3.69
CA VAL A 143 -2.99 -1.63 3.07
C VAL A 143 -2.41 -2.56 4.15
N ALA A 144 -1.56 -2.03 5.05
CA ALA A 144 -0.96 -2.80 6.13
C ALA A 144 -1.99 -3.44 7.07
N PHE A 145 -3.09 -2.72 7.37
CA PHE A 145 -4.19 -3.27 8.16
C PHE A 145 -4.90 -4.40 7.42
N SER A 146 -5.26 -4.20 6.15
CA SER A 146 -5.98 -5.18 5.33
C SER A 146 -5.23 -6.49 5.19
N LEU A 147 -3.91 -6.46 4.99
CA LEU A 147 -3.08 -7.68 4.91
C LEU A 147 -3.22 -8.59 6.14
N ASN A 148 -3.36 -7.99 7.33
CA ASN A 148 -3.58 -8.74 8.57
C ASN A 148 -5.06 -9.12 8.75
N ALA A 149 -5.98 -8.17 8.52
CA ALA A 149 -7.41 -8.38 8.77
C ALA A 149 -8.05 -9.39 7.82
N LEU A 150 -7.60 -9.45 6.55
CA LEU A 150 -8.10 -10.45 5.60
C LEU A 150 -7.75 -11.88 6.04
N GLN A 151 -6.62 -12.09 6.72
CA GLN A 151 -6.27 -13.42 7.23
C GLN A 151 -7.23 -13.84 8.32
N VAL A 152 -7.60 -12.94 9.24
CA VAL A 152 -8.62 -13.23 10.25
C VAL A 152 -9.94 -13.61 9.58
N GLN A 153 -10.36 -12.84 8.58
CA GLN A 153 -11.63 -13.08 7.88
C GLN A 153 -11.65 -14.39 7.08
N ARG A 154 -10.54 -14.74 6.42
CA ARG A 154 -10.48 -15.89 5.50
C ARG A 154 -9.96 -17.17 6.14
N LEU A 155 -9.12 -17.06 7.17
CA LEU A 155 -8.42 -18.16 7.81
C LEU A 155 -8.78 -18.33 9.30
N GLY A 156 -9.55 -17.41 9.88
CA GLY A 156 -9.90 -17.40 11.31
C GLY A 156 -8.74 -17.01 12.25
N HIS A 157 -7.54 -16.78 11.72
CA HIS A 157 -6.35 -16.41 12.49
C HIS A 157 -5.35 -15.64 11.61
N VAL A 158 -4.32 -15.04 12.22
CA VAL A 158 -3.22 -14.40 11.49
C VAL A 158 -2.01 -15.33 11.42
N GLY A 159 -1.76 -15.90 10.25
CA GLY A 159 -0.60 -16.75 9.99
C GLY A 159 0.69 -15.96 9.76
N VAL A 160 0.58 -14.75 9.22
CA VAL A 160 1.71 -13.85 8.96
C VAL A 160 1.35 -12.42 9.38
N TRP A 161 2.19 -11.77 10.17
CA TRP A 161 1.92 -10.42 10.67
C TRP A 161 2.74 -9.35 9.96
N PHE A 162 2.06 -8.47 9.24
CA PHE A 162 2.63 -7.23 8.71
C PHE A 162 2.62 -6.12 9.78
N PRO A 163 3.69 -5.33 9.95
CA PRO A 163 3.70 -4.21 10.87
C PRO A 163 2.57 -3.22 10.56
N LEU A 164 1.75 -2.90 11.57
CA LEU A 164 0.71 -1.88 11.45
C LEU A 164 1.36 -0.49 11.40
N LEU A 165 0.89 0.36 10.48
CA LEU A 165 1.35 1.73 10.34
C LEU A 165 0.42 2.70 11.07
N SER A 166 0.90 3.90 11.38
CA SER A 166 0.05 4.94 11.94
C SER A 166 -0.98 5.39 10.91
N THR A 167 -2.25 5.46 11.32
CA THR A 167 -3.36 5.78 10.44
C THR A 167 -3.98 7.13 10.76
N GLN A 168 -4.48 7.83 9.73
CA GLN A 168 -5.36 8.99 9.88
C GLN A 168 -6.84 8.60 9.79
N ASN A 169 -7.15 7.41 9.28
CA ASN A 169 -8.52 6.94 9.11
C ASN A 169 -9.17 6.66 10.47
N ALA A 170 -10.29 7.33 10.75
CA ALA A 170 -10.95 7.27 12.06
C ALA A 170 -11.44 5.86 12.44
N THR A 171 -11.98 5.11 11.48
CA THR A 171 -12.42 3.72 11.69
C THR A 171 -11.25 2.84 12.10
N LEU A 172 -10.14 2.89 11.35
CA LEU A 172 -8.95 2.12 11.69
C LEU A 172 -8.36 2.56 13.04
N LYS A 173 -8.32 3.87 13.36
CA LYS A 173 -7.81 4.36 14.65
C LYS A 173 -8.51 3.73 15.85
N ARG A 174 -9.84 3.54 15.78
CA ARG A 174 -10.61 2.92 16.87
C ARG A 174 -10.20 1.48 17.12
N VAL A 175 -10.04 0.71 16.06
CA VAL A 175 -9.80 -0.75 16.15
C VAL A 175 -8.33 -1.12 16.20
N GLN A 176 -7.41 -0.25 15.77
CA GLN A 176 -6.01 -0.63 15.57
C GLN A 176 -5.32 -1.09 16.86
N ARG A 177 -5.61 -0.44 18.00
CA ARG A 177 -5.05 -0.83 19.30
C ARG A 177 -5.55 -2.22 19.74
N PRO A 178 -6.86 -2.50 19.84
CA PRO A 178 -7.31 -3.83 20.24
C PRO A 178 -6.98 -4.89 19.16
N PHE A 179 -6.97 -4.54 17.87
CA PHE A 179 -6.51 -5.43 16.79
C PHE A 179 -5.03 -5.80 16.94
N ALA A 180 -4.18 -4.94 17.50
CA ALA A 180 -2.78 -5.29 17.75
C ALA A 180 -2.60 -6.40 18.81
N ASN A 181 -3.64 -6.73 19.58
CA ASN A 181 -3.58 -7.78 20.61
C ASN A 181 -3.65 -9.20 20.03
N ILE A 182 -4.17 -9.37 18.81
CA ILE A 182 -4.19 -10.68 18.12
C ILE A 182 -2.87 -10.99 17.40
N LYS A 183 -1.84 -10.19 17.64
CA LYS A 183 -0.53 -10.33 16.99
C LYS A 183 0.09 -11.71 17.35
N PRO A 184 0.49 -12.52 16.35
CA PRO A 184 1.00 -13.87 16.59
C PRO A 184 2.40 -13.85 17.21
N LYS A 185 2.98 -15.02 17.46
CA LYS A 185 4.37 -15.17 17.95
C LYS A 185 5.39 -14.56 16.97
N LEU A 186 6.61 -14.31 17.45
CA LEU A 186 7.62 -13.51 16.75
C LEU A 186 8.03 -14.09 15.39
N GLU A 187 8.11 -15.41 15.29
CA GLU A 187 8.45 -16.17 14.08
C GLU A 187 7.44 -15.96 12.94
N HIS A 188 6.20 -15.58 13.26
CA HIS A 188 5.16 -15.25 12.27
C HIS A 188 5.17 -13.77 11.85
N ARG A 189 6.05 -12.94 12.43
CA ARG A 189 6.06 -11.49 12.21
C ARG A 189 7.09 -11.09 11.17
N ILE A 190 6.65 -10.33 10.17
CA ILE A 190 7.54 -9.75 9.19
C ILE A 190 8.33 -8.61 9.83
N LYS A 191 9.65 -8.67 9.73
CA LYS A 191 10.54 -7.62 10.22
C LYS A 191 10.34 -6.34 9.41
N SER A 192 10.37 -5.18 10.08
CA SER A 192 10.15 -3.89 9.43
C SER A 192 11.06 -3.65 8.22
N ARG A 193 12.32 -4.08 8.26
CA ARG A 193 13.29 -3.88 7.17
C ARG A 193 12.95 -4.58 5.85
N VAL A 194 12.12 -5.62 5.89
CA VAL A 194 11.74 -6.41 4.70
C VAL A 194 10.24 -6.32 4.41
N ALA A 195 9.48 -5.60 5.23
CA ALA A 195 8.01 -5.61 5.17
C ALA A 195 7.45 -5.09 3.86
N TYR A 196 8.05 -4.04 3.28
CA TYR A 196 7.62 -3.54 1.97
C TYR A 196 7.93 -4.53 0.85
N ARG A 197 9.12 -5.15 0.87
CA ARG A 197 9.49 -6.18 -0.11
C ARG A 197 8.55 -7.39 -0.04
N CYS A 198 8.31 -7.93 1.16
CA CYS A 198 7.34 -9.00 1.35
C CYS A 198 5.95 -8.60 0.87
N TYR A 199 5.52 -7.36 1.14
CA TYR A 199 4.26 -6.84 0.62
C TYR A 199 4.22 -6.86 -0.91
N MET A 200 5.25 -6.32 -1.57
CA MET A 200 5.29 -6.28 -3.04
C MET A 200 5.29 -7.68 -3.65
N GLU A 201 6.03 -8.64 -3.08
CA GLU A 201 6.02 -10.02 -3.54
C GLU A 201 4.64 -10.67 -3.37
N ALA A 202 4.01 -10.49 -2.21
CA ALA A 202 2.69 -11.00 -1.96
C ALA A 202 1.66 -10.39 -2.91
N LEU A 203 1.79 -9.10 -3.19
CA LEU A 203 0.90 -8.37 -4.09
C LEU A 203 1.07 -8.86 -5.53
N ILE A 204 2.31 -8.96 -6.03
CA ILE A 204 2.63 -9.47 -7.38
C ILE A 204 2.10 -10.89 -7.53
N HIS A 205 2.30 -11.75 -6.53
CA HIS A 205 1.75 -13.10 -6.53
C HIS A 205 0.21 -13.10 -6.60
N ALA A 206 -0.43 -12.22 -5.82
CA ALA A 206 -1.89 -12.14 -5.75
C ALA A 206 -2.51 -11.55 -7.03
N VAL A 207 -1.87 -10.58 -7.67
CA VAL A 207 -2.41 -9.96 -8.89
C VAL A 207 -2.11 -10.77 -10.15
N GLY A 208 -1.12 -11.67 -10.12
CA GLY A 208 -0.72 -12.47 -11.26
C GLY A 208 -0.23 -11.62 -12.43
N ASN A 209 -0.93 -11.67 -13.56
CA ASN A 209 -0.61 -10.86 -14.75
C ASN A 209 -1.13 -9.41 -14.68
N GLY A 210 -1.81 -9.03 -13.59
CA GLY A 210 -2.31 -7.67 -13.36
C GLY A 210 -1.22 -6.71 -12.86
N LEU A 211 -1.59 -5.43 -12.71
CA LEU A 211 -0.70 -4.43 -12.13
C LEU A 211 -0.75 -4.49 -10.60
N PRO A 212 0.36 -4.20 -9.90
CA PRO A 212 0.37 -4.06 -8.44
C PRO A 212 -0.70 -3.09 -7.92
N ASP A 213 -1.00 -2.04 -8.69
CA ASP A 213 -2.02 -1.04 -8.38
C ASP A 213 -3.40 -1.65 -8.11
N ASP A 214 -3.80 -2.72 -8.81
CA ASP A 214 -5.12 -3.34 -8.63
C ASP A 214 -5.27 -3.91 -7.22
N GLY A 215 -4.27 -4.69 -6.79
CA GLY A 215 -4.26 -5.31 -5.47
C GLY A 215 -4.16 -4.26 -4.38
N GLU A 216 -3.34 -3.22 -4.57
CA GLU A 216 -3.21 -2.11 -3.62
C GLU A 216 -4.52 -1.34 -3.46
N MET A 217 -5.17 -0.96 -4.57
CA MET A 217 -6.46 -0.28 -4.55
C MET A 217 -7.53 -1.11 -3.84
N ILE A 218 -7.59 -2.42 -4.09
CA ILE A 218 -8.50 -3.33 -3.38
C ILE A 218 -8.21 -3.30 -1.88
N LEU A 219 -6.98 -3.57 -1.45
CA LEU A 219 -6.60 -3.62 -0.04
C LEU A 219 -6.87 -2.29 0.67
N PHE A 220 -6.61 -1.18 -0.01
CA PHE A 220 -6.89 0.16 0.46
C PHE A 220 -8.39 0.42 0.65
N ALA A 221 -9.21 0.09 -0.36
CA ALA A 221 -10.64 0.35 -0.38
C ALA A 221 -11.40 -0.46 0.68
N VAL A 222 -11.03 -1.73 0.88
CA VAL A 222 -11.73 -2.63 1.79
C VAL A 222 -11.36 -2.43 3.27
N ALA A 223 -10.26 -1.72 3.57
CA ALA A 223 -9.76 -1.59 4.93
C ALA A 223 -10.82 -1.08 5.95
N PRO A 224 -11.65 -0.05 5.65
CA PRO A 224 -12.69 0.39 6.57
C PRO A 224 -13.80 -0.64 6.77
N LYS A 225 -14.08 -1.49 5.77
CA LYS A 225 -15.04 -2.59 5.92
C LYS A 225 -14.45 -3.67 6.82
N LEU A 226 -13.23 -4.14 6.54
CA LEU A 226 -12.53 -5.12 7.37
C LEU A 226 -12.42 -4.67 8.83
N ALA A 227 -12.14 -3.38 9.06
CA ALA A 227 -12.09 -2.81 10.40
C ALA A 227 -13.44 -2.88 11.12
N ARG A 228 -14.56 -2.55 10.44
CA ARG A 228 -15.91 -2.63 11.01
C ARG A 228 -16.36 -4.07 11.26
N ASP A 229 -16.06 -4.97 10.34
CA ASP A 229 -16.38 -6.39 10.48
C ASP A 229 -15.66 -6.97 11.71
N TRP A 230 -14.38 -6.62 11.90
CA TRP A 230 -13.60 -7.01 13.06
C TRP A 230 -14.12 -6.37 14.36
N GLU A 231 -14.45 -5.07 14.36
CA GLU A 231 -15.04 -4.35 15.50
C GLU A 231 -16.34 -5.04 15.94
N SER A 232 -17.22 -5.37 14.99
CA SER A 232 -18.51 -6.00 15.24
C SER A 232 -18.37 -7.40 15.84
N ALA A 233 -17.39 -8.18 15.36
CA ALA A 233 -17.13 -9.53 15.87
C ALA A 233 -16.46 -9.56 17.25
N ASN A 234 -15.89 -8.44 17.73
CA ASN A 234 -15.08 -8.38 18.95
C ASN A 234 -15.59 -7.34 19.97
N THR A 235 -16.72 -6.69 19.69
CA THR A 235 -17.40 -5.83 20.67
C THR A 235 -18.38 -6.72 21.46
N PRO A 236 -18.28 -6.79 22.80
CA PRO A 236 -19.28 -7.48 23.60
C PRO A 236 -20.66 -6.91 23.29
N ALA A 237 -21.66 -7.76 23.12
CA ALA A 237 -23.04 -7.29 23.08
C ALA A 237 -23.27 -6.46 24.35
N LYS A 238 -23.78 -5.24 24.20
CA LYS A 238 -24.27 -4.49 25.36
C LYS A 238 -25.50 -5.25 25.85
N GLU A 239 -25.34 -5.97 26.96
CA GLU A 239 -26.45 -6.42 27.79
C GLU A 239 -27.26 -5.23 28.32
#